data_AF-A0A843HLH4-F1
#
_entry.id   AF-A0A843HLH4-F1
#
_cell.length_a   1.000
_cell.length_b   1.000
_cell.length_c   1.000
_cell.angle_alpha   90.00
_cell.angle_beta   90.00
_cell.angle_gamma   90.00
#
_symmetry.space_group_name_H-M   'P 1'
#
loop_
_entity.id
_entity.type
_entity.pdbx_description
1 polymer ?
#
loop_
_entity_poly.entity_id
_entity_poly.type
_entity_poly.pdbx_seq_one_letter_code
_entity_poly.pdbx_strand_id
1 'polypeptide(L)'
;MTKNEYINAMYVILSRKCIERGYHNVACGMIAQSIQEGWNSLLAKNYYNYWGMKASKDYKGKTVFMNNKSKTDPATYRTYISMEDGCDGYFKFLEYPRYKMLKTCLSDISYLDNIGPCGWNSNVGYGDRCKKHLNDVYNALMNNGVIYEIGRVYTLQSNMYIRKEPNGDKKELSEITDNAKKNSYADDNGFAILKKGTRVTCKEIVTVADKNQTWIRIPSGFICAMTKDKVYII
;
A
#
# COMPACT_ATOMS: atom_id res chain seq x y z
N MET A 1 16.92 -0.59 -12.02
CA MET A 1 15.88 -0.66 -10.97
C MET A 1 15.40 -2.10 -10.83
N THR A 2 15.62 -2.70 -9.66
CA THR A 2 15.09 -4.01 -9.26
C THR A 2 13.59 -3.93 -8.97
N LYS A 3 12.89 -5.07 -8.85
CA LYS A 3 11.46 -5.09 -8.48
C LYS A 3 11.21 -4.44 -7.11
N ASN A 4 12.10 -4.68 -6.15
CA ASN A 4 11.99 -4.12 -4.81
C ASN A 4 12.22 -2.60 -4.80
N GLU A 5 13.27 -2.12 -5.49
CA GLU A 5 13.52 -0.68 -5.65
C GLU A 5 12.32 0.02 -6.30
N TYR A 6 11.72 -0.62 -7.31
CA TYR A 6 10.50 -0.13 -7.96
C TYR A 6 9.32 -0.04 -6.98
N ILE A 7 9.05 -1.12 -6.24
CA ILE A 7 7.93 -1.17 -5.28
C ILE A 7 8.08 -0.07 -4.22
N ASN A 8 9.27 0.11 -3.66
CA ASN A 8 9.51 1.12 -2.62
C ASN A 8 9.29 2.54 -3.16
N ALA A 9 9.90 2.87 -4.31
CA ALA A 9 9.75 4.18 -4.92
C ALA A 9 8.28 4.47 -5.28
N MET A 10 7.60 3.47 -5.86
CA MET A 10 6.20 3.59 -6.26
C MET A 10 5.27 3.75 -5.04
N TYR A 11 5.53 3.05 -3.93
CA TYR A 11 4.74 3.17 -2.71
C TYR A 11 4.83 4.56 -2.09
N VAL A 12 6.02 5.15 -2.01
CA VAL A 12 6.19 6.53 -1.48
C VAL A 12 5.35 7.53 -2.29
N ILE A 13 5.37 7.41 -3.61
CA ILE A 13 4.64 8.31 -4.51
C ILE A 13 3.14 8.08 -4.40
N LEU A 14 2.68 6.83 -4.54
CA LEU A 14 1.26 6.51 -4.60
C LEU A 14 0.55 6.71 -3.26
N SER A 15 1.19 6.38 -2.13
CA SER A 15 0.61 6.61 -0.79
C SER A 15 0.34 8.09 -0.56
N ARG A 16 1.32 8.95 -0.86
CA ARG A 16 1.15 10.42 -0.79
C ARG A 16 0.04 10.90 -1.72
N LYS A 17 0.08 10.48 -2.99
CA LYS A 17 -0.92 10.91 -3.99
C LYS A 17 -2.34 10.41 -3.69
N CYS A 18 -2.49 9.24 -3.03
CA CYS A 18 -3.79 8.76 -2.54
C CYS A 18 -4.38 9.77 -1.54
N ILE A 19 -3.58 10.20 -0.56
CA ILE A 19 -4.00 11.17 0.46
C ILE A 19 -4.39 12.51 -0.19
N GLU A 20 -3.52 13.06 -1.05
CA GLU A 20 -3.74 14.32 -1.77
C GLU A 20 -5.05 14.32 -2.57
N ARG A 21 -5.51 13.14 -3.03
CA ARG A 21 -6.66 13.00 -3.95
C ARG A 21 -7.89 12.39 -3.31
N GLY A 22 -7.87 12.15 -1.99
CA GLY A 22 -8.99 11.61 -1.23
C GLY A 22 -9.27 10.13 -1.50
N TYR A 23 -8.25 9.35 -1.84
CA TYR A 23 -8.34 7.88 -1.80
C TYR A 23 -7.96 7.41 -0.40
N HIS A 24 -8.56 6.30 0.04
CA HIS A 24 -8.02 5.56 1.18
C HIS A 24 -6.67 4.94 0.81
N ASN A 25 -5.99 4.33 1.80
CA ASN A 25 -4.70 3.70 1.56
C ASN A 25 -4.85 2.41 0.75
N VAL A 26 -4.87 2.56 -0.58
CA VAL A 26 -4.99 1.48 -1.56
C VAL A 26 -3.77 1.41 -2.49
N ALA A 27 -2.65 2.01 -2.06
CA ALA A 27 -1.43 2.13 -2.85
C ALA A 27 -0.82 0.76 -3.21
N CYS A 28 -0.87 -0.22 -2.30
CA CYS A 28 -0.34 -1.57 -2.57
C CYS A 28 -1.13 -2.26 -3.69
N GLY A 29 -2.45 -2.06 -3.76
CA GLY A 29 -3.31 -2.54 -4.84
C GLY A 29 -2.95 -1.90 -6.18
N MET A 30 -2.69 -0.60 -6.19
CA MET A 30 -2.25 0.12 -7.40
C MET A 30 -0.88 -0.38 -7.90
N ILE A 31 0.05 -0.70 -6.99
CA ILE A 31 1.36 -1.30 -7.33
C ILE A 31 1.18 -2.74 -7.82
N ALA A 32 0.34 -3.54 -7.18
CA ALA A 32 0.07 -4.90 -7.62
C ALA A 32 -0.53 -4.92 -9.04
N GLN A 33 -1.39 -3.95 -9.34
CA GLN A 33 -1.91 -3.72 -10.68
C GLN A 33 -0.78 -3.38 -11.67
N SER A 34 0.13 -2.46 -11.35
CA SER A 34 1.21 -2.08 -12.26
C SER A 34 2.20 -3.23 -12.52
N ILE A 35 2.42 -4.10 -11.52
CA ILE A 35 3.21 -5.32 -11.70
C ILE A 35 2.51 -6.25 -12.69
N GLN A 36 1.20 -6.45 -12.57
CA GLN A 36 0.39 -7.26 -13.48
C GLN A 36 0.38 -6.71 -14.92
N GLU A 37 0.44 -5.38 -15.09
CA GLU A 37 0.50 -4.72 -16.40
C GLU A 37 1.92 -4.73 -17.01
N GLY A 38 2.94 -5.10 -16.24
CA GLY A 38 4.32 -5.19 -16.70
C GLY A 38 5.13 -3.95 -16.37
N TRP A 39 5.39 -3.74 -15.08
CA TRP A 39 6.20 -2.64 -14.51
C TRP A 39 7.60 -2.46 -15.14
N ASN A 40 8.15 -3.52 -15.76
CA ASN A 40 9.48 -3.53 -16.39
C ASN A 40 9.42 -3.63 -17.93
N SER A 41 8.22 -3.45 -18.53
CA SER A 41 8.03 -3.42 -19.98
C SER A 41 8.74 -2.23 -20.63
N LEU A 42 8.92 -2.26 -21.96
CA LEU A 42 9.44 -1.11 -22.72
C LEU A 42 8.59 0.15 -22.50
N LEU A 43 7.27 0.00 -22.40
CA LEU A 43 6.35 1.10 -22.15
C LEU A 43 6.59 1.74 -20.77
N ALA A 44 6.73 0.89 -19.74
CA ALA A 44 6.99 1.34 -18.38
C ALA A 44 8.38 1.98 -18.23
N LYS A 45 9.44 1.35 -18.78
CA LYS A 45 10.83 1.80 -18.62
C LYS A 45 11.13 3.09 -19.38
N ASN A 46 10.67 3.20 -20.63
CA ASN A 46 11.06 4.29 -21.51
C ASN A 46 10.10 5.47 -21.44
N TYR A 47 8.86 5.25 -20.97
CA TYR A 47 7.80 6.26 -21.01
C TYR A 47 7.04 6.41 -19.69
N TYR A 48 7.51 5.76 -18.63
CA TYR A 48 6.94 5.83 -17.27
C TYR A 48 5.42 5.55 -17.21
N ASN A 49 4.91 4.75 -18.17
CA ASN A 49 3.51 4.34 -18.22
C ASN A 49 3.37 2.89 -17.71
N TYR A 50 3.33 2.76 -16.39
CA TYR A 50 3.36 1.47 -15.69
C TYR A 50 2.07 0.66 -15.77
N TRP A 51 0.95 1.31 -16.15
CA TRP A 51 -0.37 0.69 -16.21
C TRP A 51 -0.85 0.46 -17.66
N GLY A 52 -0.06 0.80 -18.67
CA GLY A 52 -0.49 0.58 -20.07
C GLY A 52 -1.63 1.50 -20.52
N MET A 53 -1.71 2.71 -19.98
CA MET A 53 -2.78 3.66 -20.31
C MET A 53 -2.70 4.07 -21.79
N LYS A 54 -3.73 3.69 -22.56
CA LYS A 54 -3.91 4.14 -23.94
C LYS A 54 -4.25 5.63 -24.00
N ALA A 55 -3.84 6.29 -25.07
CA ALA A 55 -4.26 7.64 -25.39
C ALA A 55 -5.68 7.60 -25.98
N SER A 56 -6.64 8.23 -25.32
CA SER A 56 -7.97 8.46 -25.90
C SER A 56 -7.89 9.56 -26.97
N LYS A 57 -8.93 9.69 -27.80
CA LYS A 57 -9.02 10.77 -28.80
C LYS A 57 -8.83 12.17 -28.19
N ASP A 58 -9.28 12.35 -26.94
CA ASP A 58 -9.22 13.62 -26.22
C ASP A 58 -7.92 13.83 -25.43
N TYR A 59 -7.02 12.84 -25.39
CA TYR A 59 -5.75 12.98 -24.68
C TYR A 59 -4.81 13.88 -25.47
N LYS A 60 -4.38 15.01 -24.87
CA LYS A 60 -3.51 16.02 -25.50
C LYS A 60 -2.05 15.97 -25.04
N GLY A 61 -1.70 15.04 -24.14
CA GLY A 61 -0.33 14.87 -23.68
C GLY A 61 0.55 14.13 -24.70
N LYS A 62 1.82 13.95 -24.35
CA LYS A 62 2.76 13.20 -25.19
C LYS A 62 2.34 11.73 -25.30
N THR A 63 2.57 11.15 -26.48
CA THR A 63 2.19 9.78 -26.81
C THR A 63 3.28 9.03 -27.53
N VAL A 64 3.23 7.70 -27.48
CA VAL A 64 4.06 6.80 -28.29
C VAL A 64 3.16 5.78 -28.99
N PHE A 65 3.38 5.60 -30.29
CA PHE A 65 2.78 4.49 -31.03
C PHE A 65 3.64 3.24 -30.85
N MET A 66 3.05 2.15 -30.38
CA MET A 66 3.73 0.87 -30.23
C MET A 66 3.09 -0.19 -31.12
N ASN A 67 3.87 -0.67 -32.08
CA ASN A 67 3.53 -1.82 -32.90
C ASN A 67 4.20 -3.06 -32.32
N ASN A 68 3.45 -3.86 -31.57
CA ASN A 68 3.98 -5.06 -30.96
C ASN A 68 3.71 -6.24 -31.90
N LYS A 69 4.72 -6.69 -32.65
CA LYS A 69 4.58 -7.74 -33.69
C LYS A 69 3.99 -9.07 -33.17
N SER A 70 3.93 -9.28 -31.85
CA SER A 70 3.35 -10.47 -31.20
C SER A 70 1.94 -10.27 -30.62
N LYS A 71 1.35 -9.06 -30.69
CA LYS A 71 -0.03 -8.78 -30.24
C LYS A 71 -0.80 -8.13 -31.39
N THR A 72 -2.04 -8.58 -31.59
CA THR A 72 -2.90 -8.22 -32.72
C THR A 72 -3.41 -6.77 -32.77
N ASP A 73 -2.97 -5.87 -31.89
CA ASP A 73 -3.42 -4.47 -31.89
C ASP A 73 -2.28 -3.49 -31.64
N PRO A 74 -1.73 -2.84 -32.69
CA PRO A 74 -0.94 -1.63 -32.49
C PRO A 74 -1.78 -0.56 -31.78
N ALA A 75 -1.18 0.14 -30.82
CA ALA A 75 -1.90 1.16 -30.06
C ALA A 75 -1.01 2.35 -29.70
N THR A 76 -1.65 3.50 -29.53
CA THR A 76 -1.02 4.73 -29.05
C THR A 76 -1.19 4.83 -27.54
N TYR A 77 -0.07 4.92 -26.82
CA TYR A 77 -0.02 4.98 -25.37
C TYR A 77 0.38 6.37 -24.89
N ARG A 78 -0.09 6.74 -23.70
CA ARG A 78 0.34 7.96 -22.99
C ARG A 78 1.81 7.81 -22.59
N THR A 79 2.58 8.90 -22.65
CA THR A 79 3.97 8.94 -22.17
C THR A 79 4.16 10.04 -21.13
N TYR A 80 5.07 9.78 -20.22
CA TYR A 80 5.43 10.67 -19.13
C TYR A 80 6.95 10.80 -19.06
N ILE A 81 7.46 11.76 -18.29
CA ILE A 81 8.89 12.07 -18.21
C ILE A 81 9.54 11.60 -16.91
N SER A 82 8.75 11.15 -15.94
CA SER A 82 9.22 10.69 -14.65
C SER A 82 8.24 9.67 -14.04
N MET A 83 8.68 8.95 -13.01
CA MET A 83 7.80 8.05 -12.24
C MET A 83 6.65 8.83 -11.57
N GLU A 84 6.95 10.01 -11.05
CA GLU A 84 5.98 10.93 -10.42
C GLU A 84 4.88 11.35 -11.42
N ASP A 85 5.30 11.80 -12.61
CA ASP A 85 4.41 12.20 -13.71
C ASP A 85 3.55 11.03 -14.19
N GLY A 86 4.13 9.82 -14.26
CA GLY A 86 3.41 8.60 -14.59
C GLY A 86 2.30 8.29 -13.59
N CYS A 87 2.58 8.48 -12.30
CA CYS A 87 1.58 8.34 -11.24
C CYS A 87 0.50 9.44 -11.33
N ASP A 88 0.88 10.69 -11.59
CA ASP A 88 -0.08 11.78 -11.80
C ASP A 88 -1.01 11.50 -12.99
N GLY A 89 -0.43 11.02 -14.09
CA GLY A 89 -1.17 10.60 -15.28
C GLY A 89 -2.15 9.46 -14.98
N TYR A 90 -1.76 8.52 -14.13
CA TYR A 90 -2.62 7.44 -13.65
C TYR A 90 -3.79 7.95 -12.82
N PHE A 91 -3.55 8.80 -11.82
CA PHE A 91 -4.65 9.39 -11.05
C PHE A 91 -5.58 10.23 -11.92
N LYS A 92 -5.05 11.01 -12.87
CA LYS A 92 -5.85 11.75 -13.85
C LYS A 92 -6.67 10.81 -14.74
N PHE A 93 -6.17 9.62 -15.05
CA PHE A 93 -6.94 8.60 -15.75
C PHE A 93 -8.10 8.08 -14.88
N LEU A 94 -7.89 7.92 -13.58
CA LEU A 94 -8.93 7.48 -12.64
C LEU A 94 -10.00 8.55 -12.36
N GLU A 95 -9.89 9.77 -12.90
CA GLU A 95 -10.94 10.80 -12.81
C GLU A 95 -12.12 10.54 -13.75
N TYR A 96 -12.00 9.63 -14.73
CA TYR A 96 -13.14 9.27 -15.58
C TYR A 96 -14.31 8.73 -14.72
N PRO A 97 -15.57 9.07 -15.05
CA PRO A 97 -16.73 8.76 -14.21
C PRO A 97 -16.85 7.31 -13.74
N ARG A 98 -16.49 6.35 -14.60
CA ARG A 98 -16.54 4.91 -14.30
C ARG A 98 -15.62 4.46 -13.16
N TYR A 99 -14.58 5.25 -12.84
CA TYR A 99 -13.61 4.94 -11.79
C TYR A 99 -13.91 5.64 -10.45
N LYS A 100 -14.97 6.46 -10.35
CA LYS A 100 -15.28 7.24 -9.13
C LYS A 100 -15.40 6.39 -7.87
N MET A 101 -15.96 5.18 -8.00
CA MET A 101 -16.07 4.17 -6.92
C MET A 101 -14.71 3.84 -6.28
N LEU A 102 -13.62 3.90 -7.03
CA LEU A 102 -12.30 3.50 -6.51
C LEU A 102 -11.81 4.40 -5.37
N LYS A 103 -12.30 5.63 -5.27
CA LYS A 103 -12.02 6.51 -4.12
C LYS A 103 -12.65 6.03 -2.82
N THR A 104 -13.74 5.26 -2.90
CA THR A 104 -14.46 4.76 -1.71
C THR A 104 -13.99 3.37 -1.27
N CYS A 105 -13.08 2.74 -2.02
CA CYS A 105 -12.48 1.47 -1.65
C CYS A 105 -11.65 1.62 -0.37
N LEU A 106 -11.92 0.81 0.65
CA LEU A 106 -11.28 0.90 1.97
C LEU A 106 -10.00 0.05 2.11
N SER A 107 -9.70 -0.77 1.13
CA SER A 107 -8.55 -1.69 1.13
C SER A 107 -8.04 -1.98 -0.28
N ASP A 108 -6.77 -2.40 -0.40
CA ASP A 108 -6.15 -2.82 -1.66
C ASP A 108 -6.95 -3.92 -2.36
N ILE A 109 -7.53 -4.86 -1.59
CA ILE A 109 -8.37 -5.94 -2.12
C ILE A 109 -9.64 -5.35 -2.74
N SER A 110 -10.35 -4.48 -2.00
CA SER A 110 -11.58 -3.85 -2.52
C SER A 110 -11.29 -2.99 -3.75
N TYR A 111 -10.13 -2.33 -3.81
CA TYR A 111 -9.68 -1.61 -5.00
C TYR A 111 -9.52 -2.55 -6.20
N LEU A 112 -8.79 -3.67 -6.01
CA LEU A 112 -8.54 -4.66 -7.06
C LEU A 112 -9.80 -5.42 -7.50
N ASP A 113 -10.77 -5.60 -6.61
CA ASP A 113 -12.08 -6.16 -6.94
C ASP A 113 -12.90 -5.26 -7.86
N ASN A 114 -12.74 -3.93 -7.74
CA ASN A 114 -13.56 -2.97 -8.45
C ASN A 114 -12.90 -2.40 -9.71
N ILE A 115 -11.56 -2.37 -9.81
CA ILE A 115 -10.87 -1.78 -10.97
C ILE A 115 -11.24 -2.45 -12.31
N GLY A 116 -11.39 -3.77 -12.33
CA GLY A 116 -11.84 -4.53 -13.50
C GLY A 116 -13.27 -4.16 -13.92
N PRO A 117 -14.26 -4.32 -13.03
CA PRO A 117 -15.65 -3.88 -13.24
C PRO A 117 -15.80 -2.40 -13.65
N CYS A 118 -14.93 -1.51 -13.20
CA CYS A 118 -14.86 -0.11 -13.66
C CYS A 118 -14.37 0.04 -15.11
N GLY A 119 -14.14 -1.05 -15.84
CA GLY A 119 -13.76 -1.03 -17.26
C GLY A 119 -12.26 -0.85 -17.50
N TRP A 120 -11.41 -1.24 -16.55
CA TRP A 120 -9.96 -1.26 -16.77
C TRP A 120 -9.54 -2.40 -17.72
N ASN A 121 -10.04 -3.60 -17.46
CA ASN A 121 -9.75 -4.79 -18.26
C ASN A 121 -10.98 -5.72 -18.25
N SER A 122 -11.48 -6.05 -19.43
CA SER A 122 -12.71 -6.86 -19.62
C SER A 122 -12.53 -8.35 -19.31
N ASN A 123 -11.30 -8.80 -19.09
CA ASN A 123 -11.04 -10.21 -18.80
C ASN A 123 -11.49 -10.56 -17.38
N VAL A 124 -12.39 -11.53 -17.27
CA VAL A 124 -12.80 -12.14 -16.00
C VAL A 124 -11.58 -12.54 -15.17
N GLY A 125 -11.64 -12.29 -13.85
CA GLY A 125 -10.55 -12.58 -12.91
C GLY A 125 -9.36 -11.61 -12.99
N TYR A 126 -9.50 -10.43 -13.61
CA TYR A 126 -8.43 -9.43 -13.65
C TYR A 126 -7.98 -9.00 -12.25
N GLY A 127 -8.93 -8.71 -11.35
CA GLY A 127 -8.63 -8.38 -9.96
C GLY A 127 -7.80 -9.47 -9.28
N ASP A 128 -8.19 -10.74 -9.45
CA ASP A 128 -7.48 -11.88 -8.84
C ASP A 128 -6.06 -12.04 -9.38
N ARG A 129 -5.83 -11.79 -10.68
CA ARG A 129 -4.47 -11.77 -11.25
C ARG A 129 -3.62 -10.67 -10.64
N CYS A 130 -4.19 -9.48 -10.41
CA CYS A 130 -3.48 -8.41 -9.71
C CYS A 130 -3.17 -8.79 -8.26
N LYS A 131 -4.13 -9.38 -7.52
CA LYS A 131 -3.96 -9.78 -6.12
C LYS A 131 -2.82 -10.78 -5.91
N LYS A 132 -2.49 -11.62 -6.91
CA LYS A 132 -1.32 -12.52 -6.85
C LYS A 132 -0.01 -11.79 -6.58
N HIS A 133 0.10 -10.51 -6.95
CA HIS A 133 1.29 -9.69 -6.70
C HIS A 133 1.29 -8.95 -5.37
N LEU A 134 0.18 -8.94 -4.61
CA LEU A 134 0.13 -8.24 -3.32
C LEU A 134 1.17 -8.77 -2.33
N ASN A 135 1.38 -10.09 -2.28
CA ASN A 135 2.40 -10.68 -1.42
C ASN A 135 3.80 -10.20 -1.80
N ASP A 136 4.12 -10.08 -3.08
CA ASP A 136 5.41 -9.53 -3.52
C ASP A 136 5.57 -8.06 -3.12
N VAL A 137 4.49 -7.28 -3.24
CA VAL A 137 4.47 -5.87 -2.82
C VAL A 137 4.72 -5.76 -1.32
N TYR A 138 3.93 -6.48 -0.51
CA TYR A 138 4.10 -6.47 0.94
C TYR A 138 5.51 -6.95 1.31
N ASN A 139 5.97 -8.09 0.80
CA ASN A 139 7.30 -8.60 1.11
C ASN A 139 8.41 -7.61 0.75
N ALA A 140 8.32 -6.92 -0.39
CA ALA A 140 9.30 -5.92 -0.78
C ALA A 140 9.31 -4.71 0.17
N LEU A 141 8.13 -4.23 0.57
CA LEU A 141 8.00 -3.13 1.53
C LEU A 141 8.48 -3.53 2.92
N MET A 142 8.21 -4.78 3.32
CA MET A 142 8.57 -5.33 4.62
C MET A 142 10.09 -5.54 4.72
N ASN A 143 10.71 -6.03 3.65
CA ASN A 143 12.17 -6.25 3.57
C ASN A 143 12.96 -4.94 3.44
N ASN A 144 12.33 -3.83 3.06
CA ASN A 144 12.97 -2.52 2.95
C ASN A 144 12.51 -1.49 3.99
N GLY A 145 11.62 -1.88 4.93
CA GLY A 145 11.20 -1.02 6.05
C GLY A 145 10.27 0.14 5.68
N VAL A 146 9.38 -0.01 4.68
CA VAL A 146 8.57 1.08 4.10
C VAL A 146 7.06 0.94 4.43
N ILE A 147 6.32 1.85 5.09
CA ILE A 147 6.59 2.83 6.19
C ILE A 147 5.24 2.98 6.97
N TYR A 148 5.27 2.99 8.31
CA TYR A 148 4.16 3.59 9.09
C TYR A 148 4.26 5.12 9.00
N GLU A 149 3.23 5.86 9.41
CA GLU A 149 3.22 7.33 9.38
C GLU A 149 2.94 7.86 10.79
N ILE A 150 3.81 8.73 11.29
CA ILE A 150 3.60 9.42 12.57
C ILE A 150 2.34 10.30 12.46
N GLY A 151 1.48 10.23 13.48
CA GLY A 151 0.20 10.92 13.54
C GLY A 151 -0.97 10.08 13.00
N ARG A 152 -0.71 9.02 12.24
CA ARG A 152 -1.76 8.19 11.64
C ARG A 152 -2.34 7.19 12.63
N VAL A 153 -3.62 6.87 12.47
CA VAL A 153 -4.32 5.87 13.27
C VAL A 153 -4.36 4.53 12.52
N TYR A 154 -3.93 3.47 13.20
CA TYR A 154 -3.90 2.09 12.72
C TYR A 154 -4.78 1.19 13.59
N THR A 155 -5.26 0.08 13.05
CA THR A 155 -6.13 -0.90 13.72
C THR A 155 -5.40 -2.22 13.94
N LEU A 156 -5.39 -2.70 15.18
CA LEU A 156 -4.75 -3.97 15.56
C LEU A 156 -5.46 -5.17 14.91
N GLN A 157 -4.67 -6.05 14.29
CA GLN A 157 -5.10 -7.30 13.66
C GLN A 157 -4.98 -8.52 14.58
N SER A 158 -4.38 -8.36 15.76
CA SER A 158 -4.22 -9.39 16.78
C SER A 158 -4.24 -8.76 18.18
N ASN A 159 -4.38 -9.58 19.21
CA ASN A 159 -4.12 -9.14 20.58
C ASN A 159 -2.60 -8.90 20.73
N MET A 160 -2.21 -7.73 21.25
CA MET A 160 -0.82 -7.28 21.23
C MET A 160 -0.35 -6.82 22.60
N TYR A 161 0.78 -7.34 23.06
CA TYR A 161 1.47 -6.78 24.22
C TYR A 161 1.94 -5.35 23.92
N ILE A 162 1.82 -4.48 24.93
CA ILE A 162 2.47 -3.17 24.94
C ILE A 162 3.85 -3.35 25.58
N ARG A 163 4.90 -2.76 25.01
CA ARG A 163 6.27 -2.84 25.51
C ARG A 163 6.87 -1.47 25.83
N LYS A 164 7.88 -1.45 26.69
CA LYS A 164 8.61 -0.21 27.08
C LYS A 164 9.43 0.34 25.92
N GLU A 165 10.04 -0.55 25.15
CA GLU A 165 10.84 -0.28 23.96
C GLU A 165 10.58 -1.35 22.89
N PRO A 166 10.97 -1.13 21.62
CA PRO A 166 10.95 -2.16 20.58
C PRO A 166 11.68 -3.43 21.05
N ASN A 167 11.01 -4.58 21.04
CA ASN A 167 11.52 -5.85 21.61
C ASN A 167 11.91 -5.83 23.11
N GLY A 168 11.69 -4.74 23.83
CA GLY A 168 11.99 -4.63 25.26
C GLY A 168 10.93 -5.26 26.16
N ASP A 169 10.97 -4.97 27.45
CA ASP A 169 10.05 -5.57 28.42
C ASP A 169 8.58 -5.21 28.15
N LYS A 170 7.69 -6.16 28.46
CA LYS A 170 6.24 -5.95 28.44
C LYS A 170 5.86 -4.96 29.54
N LYS A 171 4.87 -4.12 29.26
CA LYS A 171 4.28 -3.22 30.25
C LYS A 171 3.16 -3.92 31.01
N GLU A 172 3.03 -3.61 32.29
CA GLU A 172 1.89 -4.00 33.11
C GLU A 172 0.64 -3.18 32.78
N LEU A 173 -0.54 -3.71 33.13
CA LEU A 173 -1.80 -2.98 32.99
C LEU A 173 -1.83 -1.69 33.84
N SER A 174 -1.06 -1.64 34.92
CA SER A 174 -0.87 -0.47 35.79
C SER A 174 -0.09 0.66 35.09
N GLU A 175 0.82 0.34 34.17
CA GLU A 175 1.77 1.27 33.54
C GLU A 175 1.24 1.96 32.26
N ILE A 176 0.01 1.64 31.83
CA ILE A 176 -0.58 2.17 30.59
C ILE A 176 -1.67 3.21 30.87
N THR A 177 -1.96 4.06 29.88
CA THR A 177 -3.01 5.09 30.01
C THR A 177 -4.39 4.49 30.25
N ASP A 178 -5.28 5.24 30.90
CA ASP A 178 -6.64 4.76 31.20
C ASP A 178 -7.44 4.43 29.93
N ASN A 179 -7.21 5.18 28.84
CA ASN A 179 -7.82 4.85 27.54
C ASN A 179 -7.32 3.50 27.01
N ALA A 180 -6.04 3.20 27.17
CA ALA A 180 -5.51 1.90 26.79
C ALA A 180 -6.04 0.79 27.72
N LYS A 181 -6.17 1.01 29.03
CA LYS A 181 -6.76 0.03 29.97
C LYS A 181 -8.17 -0.42 29.54
N LYS A 182 -9.02 0.52 29.11
CA LYS A 182 -10.37 0.20 28.58
C LYS A 182 -10.34 -0.73 27.36
N ASN A 183 -9.26 -0.66 26.59
CA ASN A 183 -9.03 -1.42 25.37
C ASN A 183 -8.06 -2.60 25.54
N SER A 184 -7.68 -2.91 26.79
CA SER A 184 -6.75 -3.99 27.12
C SER A 184 -7.32 -4.93 28.17
N TYR A 185 -6.63 -6.05 28.38
CA TYR A 185 -6.75 -6.91 29.55
C TYR A 185 -5.35 -7.32 30.02
N ALA A 186 -5.23 -7.88 31.21
CA ALA A 186 -3.96 -8.40 31.73
C ALA A 186 -3.84 -9.91 31.45
N ASP A 187 -2.62 -10.39 31.18
CA ASP A 187 -2.33 -11.83 31.31
C ASP A 187 -2.16 -12.24 32.79
N ASP A 188 -1.91 -13.52 33.05
CA ASP A 188 -1.76 -14.07 34.39
C ASP A 188 -0.61 -13.44 35.20
N ASN A 189 0.35 -12.78 34.52
CA ASN A 189 1.48 -12.09 35.14
C ASN A 189 1.23 -10.57 35.25
N GLY A 190 0.02 -10.09 34.93
CA GLY A 190 -0.33 -8.67 35.00
C GLY A 190 0.05 -7.84 33.75
N PHE A 191 0.63 -8.45 32.71
CA PHE A 191 1.07 -7.73 31.53
C PHE A 191 -0.10 -7.28 30.64
N ALA A 192 -0.03 -6.04 30.18
CA ALA A 192 -1.05 -5.44 29.34
C ALA A 192 -1.07 -6.03 27.92
N ILE A 193 -2.25 -6.51 27.52
CA ILE A 193 -2.56 -6.96 26.17
C ILE A 193 -3.66 -6.08 25.60
N LEU A 194 -3.35 -5.31 24.55
CA LEU A 194 -4.36 -4.60 23.76
C LEU A 194 -5.21 -5.60 22.97
N LYS A 195 -6.52 -5.38 22.99
CA LYS A 195 -7.49 -6.18 22.22
C LYS A 195 -7.31 -5.95 20.72
N LYS A 196 -7.44 -7.02 19.94
CA LYS A 196 -7.65 -6.96 18.48
C LYS A 196 -8.78 -5.98 18.16
N GLY A 197 -8.64 -5.21 17.09
CA GLY A 197 -9.60 -4.18 16.69
C GLY A 197 -9.40 -2.83 17.38
N THR A 198 -8.49 -2.73 18.37
CA THR A 198 -8.15 -1.44 18.97
C THR A 198 -7.50 -0.52 17.94
N ARG A 199 -7.92 0.75 17.92
CA ARG A 199 -7.35 1.81 17.09
C ARG A 199 -6.29 2.57 17.86
N VAL A 200 -5.12 2.75 17.26
CA VAL A 200 -3.95 3.37 17.91
C VAL A 200 -3.30 4.41 17.01
N THR A 201 -2.95 5.55 17.58
CA THR A 201 -2.19 6.59 16.86
C THR A 201 -0.70 6.28 16.93
N CYS A 202 -0.04 6.21 15.78
CA CYS A 202 1.41 6.16 15.69
C CYS A 202 2.00 7.50 16.15
N LYS A 203 2.89 7.45 17.13
CA LYS A 203 3.64 8.60 17.68
C LYS A 203 5.10 8.57 17.28
N GLU A 204 5.61 7.40 16.90
CA GLU A 204 6.99 7.16 16.52
C GLU A 204 7.05 5.81 15.79
N ILE A 205 8.08 5.62 14.98
CA ILE A 205 8.31 4.41 14.20
C ILE A 205 9.75 4.00 14.42
N VAL A 206 9.96 2.73 14.79
CA VAL A 206 11.30 2.18 14.99
C VAL A 206 11.43 0.87 14.22
N THR A 207 12.41 0.80 13.33
CA THR A 207 12.73 -0.40 12.57
C THR A 207 13.92 -1.12 13.22
N VAL A 208 13.73 -2.39 13.56
CA VAL A 208 14.76 -3.28 14.12
C VAL A 208 15.21 -4.21 13.00
N ALA A 209 16.18 -3.74 12.22
CA ALA A 209 16.55 -4.31 10.92
C ALA A 209 17.11 -5.74 11.03
N ASP A 210 17.96 -6.01 12.01
CA ASP A 210 18.53 -7.34 12.30
C ASP A 210 17.46 -8.40 12.59
N LYS A 211 16.29 -7.97 13.08
CA LYS A 211 15.15 -8.85 13.39
C LYS A 211 14.03 -8.81 12.35
N ASN A 212 14.16 -8.00 11.30
CA ASN A 212 13.11 -7.76 10.30
C ASN A 212 11.78 -7.36 10.94
N GLN A 213 11.81 -6.37 11.84
CA GLN A 213 10.62 -5.89 12.54
C GLN A 213 10.46 -4.39 12.43
N THR A 214 9.22 -3.94 12.37
CA THR A 214 8.88 -2.54 12.57
C THR A 214 7.94 -2.42 13.77
N TRP A 215 8.22 -1.45 14.61
CA TRP A 215 7.48 -1.11 15.81
C TRP A 215 6.93 0.30 15.67
N ILE A 216 5.75 0.54 16.23
CA ILE A 216 5.26 1.91 16.42
C ILE A 216 5.13 2.21 17.90
N ARG A 217 5.43 3.45 18.28
CA ARG A 217 5.04 3.97 19.59
C ARG A 217 3.59 4.45 19.51
N ILE A 218 2.80 4.03 20.49
CA ILE A 218 1.46 4.52 20.79
C ILE A 218 1.53 5.30 22.12
N PRO A 219 0.49 6.05 22.53
CA PRO A 219 0.54 6.81 23.79
C PRO A 219 0.94 5.99 25.03
N SER A 220 0.67 4.68 25.05
CA SER A 220 0.96 3.81 26.18
C SER A 220 2.28 3.03 26.10
N GLY A 221 3.02 3.07 24.98
CA GLY A 221 4.26 2.30 24.79
C GLY A 221 4.46 1.86 23.35
N PHE A 222 5.31 0.85 23.12
CA PHE A 222 5.57 0.29 21.79
C PHE A 222 4.73 -0.96 21.53
N ILE A 223 4.25 -1.10 20.30
CA ILE A 223 3.65 -2.34 19.80
C ILE A 223 4.35 -2.76 18.51
N CYS A 224 4.46 -4.08 18.30
CA CYS A 224 5.01 -4.58 17.05
C CYS A 224 4.00 -4.30 15.96
N ALA A 225 4.41 -3.57 14.95
CA ALA A 225 3.56 -3.19 13.84
C ALA A 225 3.60 -4.29 12.76
N MET A 226 4.79 -4.86 12.55
CA MET A 226 5.03 -5.98 11.64
C MET A 226 6.34 -6.74 11.98
N THR A 227 6.37 -8.02 11.65
CA THR A 227 7.57 -8.88 11.52
C THR A 227 7.68 -9.36 10.07
N LYS A 228 8.80 -9.99 9.68
CA LYS A 228 8.94 -10.63 8.36
C LYS A 228 7.75 -11.53 7.95
N ASP A 229 7.10 -12.18 8.92
CA ASP A 229 6.06 -13.18 8.67
C ASP A 229 4.64 -12.64 8.89
N LYS A 230 4.47 -11.48 9.54
CA LYS A 230 3.14 -11.04 9.99
C LYS A 230 3.02 -9.52 10.14
N VAL A 231 1.93 -8.98 9.60
CA VAL A 231 1.47 -7.61 9.88
C VAL A 231 0.48 -7.63 11.04
N TYR A 232 0.71 -6.79 12.04
CA TYR A 232 -0.08 -6.72 13.26
C TYR A 232 -0.98 -5.49 13.33
N ILE A 233 -0.73 -4.44 12.52
CA ILE A 233 -1.56 -3.24 12.44
C ILE A 233 -1.72 -2.76 10.99
N ILE A 234 -2.90 -2.25 10.63
CA ILE A 234 -3.26 -1.71 9.30
C ILE A 234 -4.00 -0.38 9.37
#